data_AF-A0A3P6N7Y6-F1
#
_entry.id   AF-A0A3P6N7Y6-F1
#
_cell.length_a   1.000
_cell.length_b   1.000
_cell.length_c   1.000
_cell.angle_alpha   90.00
_cell.angle_beta   90.00
_cell.angle_gamma   90.00
#
_symmetry.space_group_name_H-M   'P 1'
#
loop_
_entity.id
_entity.type
_entity.pdbx_description
1 polymer ?
#
loop_
_entity_poly.entity_id
_entity_poly.type
_entity_poly.pdbx_seq_one_letter_code
_entity_poly.pdbx_strand_id
1 'polypeptide(L)'
;MVRLFAINSSSDVISVSNWSSTTTTRSKRQNTPPSTITQQAIAFIGNELYSIRRDSDSPQPYLLHLDMINIENVLHKVPIGGEVNSVDAVISDWVANRLLFVSFGHLMQIGLDGIQGVSSVTPKRIMDLSPGAGDAKQLLYDPFTNTAYLLTKNGSLFSLDMTKRTEQNLALR
;
A
#
# COMPACT_ATOMS: atom_id res chain seq x y z
N MET A 1 -26.27 -15.76 31.44
CA MET A 1 -25.55 -17.05 31.60
C MET A 1 -25.46 -17.68 30.22
N VAL A 2 -24.27 -17.74 29.62
CA VAL A 2 -24.08 -18.30 28.27
C VAL A 2 -23.86 -19.81 28.42
N ARG A 3 -24.65 -20.63 27.73
CA ARG A 3 -24.47 -22.10 27.67
C ARG A 3 -23.81 -22.43 26.35
N LEU A 4 -22.61 -23.00 26.40
CA LEU A 4 -21.88 -23.45 25.20
C LEU A 4 -22.15 -24.93 24.99
N PHE A 5 -22.52 -25.29 23.76
CA PHE A 5 -22.64 -26.67 23.31
C PHE A 5 -21.56 -26.93 22.26
N ALA A 6 -20.90 -28.08 22.35
CA ALA A 6 -19.89 -28.54 21.41
C ALA A 6 -20.23 -29.96 20.94
N ILE A 7 -19.59 -30.40 19.87
CA ILE A 7 -19.74 -31.75 19.33
C ILE A 7 -18.39 -32.46 19.47
N ASN A 8 -18.36 -33.66 20.04
CA ASN A 8 -17.13 -34.43 20.21
C ASN A 8 -16.73 -35.16 18.90
N SER A 9 -15.57 -35.83 18.90
CA SER A 9 -15.08 -36.59 17.74
C SER A 9 -15.94 -37.81 17.37
N SER A 10 -16.86 -38.22 18.25
CA SER A 10 -17.85 -39.27 17.98
C SER A 10 -19.20 -38.71 17.53
N SER A 11 -19.28 -37.40 17.27
CA SER A 11 -20.48 -36.66 16.86
C SER A 11 -21.57 -36.50 17.93
N ASP A 12 -21.25 -36.71 19.21
CA ASP A 12 -22.20 -36.46 20.30
C ASP A 12 -22.19 -34.98 20.74
N VAL A 13 -23.36 -34.44 21.05
CA VAL A 13 -23.50 -33.08 21.59
C VAL A 13 -23.19 -33.08 23.08
N ILE A 14 -22.20 -32.28 23.48
CA ILE A 14 -21.80 -32.08 24.87
C ILE A 14 -22.07 -30.63 25.30
N SER A 15 -22.54 -30.44 26.53
CA SER A 15 -22.70 -29.12 27.13
C SER A 15 -21.47 -28.75 27.96
N VAL A 16 -20.87 -27.60 27.70
CA VAL A 16 -19.73 -27.08 28.45
C VAL A 16 -20.22 -26.11 29.52
N SER A 17 -20.21 -26.56 30.77
CA SER A 17 -20.48 -25.72 31.95
C SER A 17 -19.20 -25.08 32.48
N ASN A 18 -19.31 -23.91 33.13
CA ASN A 18 -18.20 -23.17 33.74
C ASN A 18 -17.14 -22.63 32.76
N TRP A 19 -17.56 -22.29 31.54
CA TRP A 19 -16.70 -21.54 30.62
C TRP A 19 -16.44 -20.12 31.17
N SER A 20 -15.24 -19.89 31.68
CA SER A 20 -14.71 -18.54 31.86
C SER A 20 -13.84 -18.20 30.65
N SER A 21 -14.17 -17.13 29.93
CA SER A 21 -13.24 -16.61 28.94
C SER A 21 -12.06 -16.04 29.71
N THR A 22 -10.96 -16.78 29.83
CA THR A 22 -9.67 -16.14 30.01
C THR A 22 -9.45 -15.34 28.73
N THR A 23 -9.78 -14.05 28.76
CA THR A 23 -9.27 -13.08 27.80
C THR A 23 -7.77 -13.02 28.01
N THR A 24 -7.03 -14.04 27.56
CA THR A 24 -5.72 -13.81 27.00
C THR A 24 -6.00 -12.83 25.87
N THR A 25 -5.67 -11.57 26.12
CA THR A 25 -5.58 -10.53 25.12
C THR A 25 -5.00 -11.19 23.88
N ARG A 26 -5.83 -11.38 22.85
CA ARG A 26 -5.32 -11.72 21.53
C ARG A 26 -4.25 -10.69 21.29
N SER A 27 -2.98 -11.10 21.31
CA SER A 27 -1.90 -10.29 20.79
C SER A 27 -2.34 -9.96 19.37
N LYS A 28 -2.86 -8.75 19.17
CA LYS A 28 -2.92 -8.19 17.83
C LYS A 28 -1.48 -8.33 17.36
N ARG A 29 -1.26 -9.10 16.29
CA ARG A 29 0.00 -9.06 15.53
C ARG A 29 0.11 -7.66 14.94
N GLN A 30 0.35 -6.69 15.80
CA GLN A 30 0.70 -5.34 15.47
C GLN A 30 2.15 -5.30 15.91
N ASN A 31 3.04 -5.74 15.02
CA ASN A 31 4.42 -5.30 15.11
C ASN A 31 4.33 -3.78 15.07
N THR A 32 4.58 -3.14 16.21
CA THR A 32 4.75 -1.70 16.25
C THR A 32 5.82 -1.41 15.21
N PRO A 33 5.54 -0.58 14.18
CA PRO A 33 6.58 -0.16 13.26
C PRO A 33 7.77 0.33 14.08
N PRO A 34 9.02 0.07 13.67
CA PRO A 34 10.18 0.67 14.32
C PRO A 34 9.90 2.15 14.49
N SER A 35 10.20 2.72 15.66
CA SER A 35 9.91 4.13 15.97
C SER A 35 10.57 5.12 14.99
N THR A 36 11.48 4.61 14.15
CA THR A 36 12.16 5.32 13.07
C THR A 36 11.36 5.42 11.77
N ILE A 37 10.32 4.60 11.54
CA ILE A 37 9.53 4.62 10.30
C ILE A 37 8.27 5.44 10.51
N THR A 38 8.18 6.59 9.84
CA THR A 38 7.01 7.49 9.94
C THR A 38 5.93 7.18 8.91
N GLN A 39 6.33 6.71 7.73
CA GLN A 39 5.41 6.28 6.69
C GLN A 39 6.05 5.20 5.82
N GLN A 40 5.26 4.20 5.44
CA GLN A 40 5.71 3.15 4.53
C GLN A 40 4.57 2.69 3.62
N ALA A 41 4.83 2.68 2.33
CA ALA A 41 3.97 2.10 1.30
C ALA A 41 4.77 1.01 0.59
N ILE A 42 4.16 -0.15 0.36
CA ILE A 42 4.84 -1.35 -0.16
C ILE A 42 4.07 -1.87 -1.37
N ALA A 43 4.80 -2.30 -2.41
CA ALA A 43 4.24 -2.97 -3.56
C ALA A 43 5.18 -4.07 -4.07
N PHE A 44 4.60 -5.16 -4.56
CA PHE A 44 5.33 -6.22 -5.26
C PHE A 44 5.41 -5.91 -6.74
N ILE A 45 6.56 -6.17 -7.35
CA ILE A 45 6.68 -6.22 -8.82
C ILE A 45 7.36 -7.52 -9.21
N GLY A 46 6.60 -8.42 -9.85
CA GLY A 46 7.03 -9.82 -9.97
C GLY A 46 7.34 -10.41 -8.59
N ASN A 47 8.59 -10.85 -8.39
CA ASN A 47 9.07 -11.43 -7.13
C ASN A 47 9.86 -10.44 -6.26
N GLU A 48 9.96 -9.18 -6.69
CA GLU A 48 10.70 -8.14 -5.97
C GLU A 48 9.76 -7.31 -5.11
N LEU A 49 10.23 -6.93 -3.92
CA LEU A 49 9.46 -6.16 -2.96
C LEU A 49 10.01 -4.74 -2.88
N TYR A 50 9.20 -3.77 -3.29
CA TYR A 50 9.59 -2.37 -3.23
C TYR A 50 8.81 -1.61 -2.17
N SER A 51 9.45 -0.59 -1.61
CA SER A 51 8.80 0.32 -0.67
C SER A 51 9.18 1.77 -0.92
N ILE A 52 8.18 2.65 -0.84
CA ILE A 52 8.39 4.08 -0.62
C ILE A 52 8.25 4.33 0.88
N ARG A 53 9.33 4.77 1.52
CA ARG A 53 9.41 4.91 2.97
C ARG A 53 9.93 6.29 3.36
N ARG A 54 9.39 6.85 4.44
CA ARG A 54 9.95 8.00 5.14
C ARG A 54 10.38 7.60 6.54
N ASP A 55 11.65 7.86 6.82
CA ASP A 55 12.27 7.64 8.12
C ASP A 55 12.20 8.95 8.94
N SER A 56 12.12 8.87 10.28
CA SER A 56 11.93 10.02 11.18
C SER A 56 13.12 11.00 11.20
N ASP A 57 14.29 10.49 10.85
CA ASP A 57 15.57 11.19 10.81
C ASP A 57 15.88 11.80 9.45
N SER A 58 15.01 11.63 8.45
CA SER A 58 15.21 12.14 7.10
C SER A 58 14.01 12.94 6.59
N PRO A 59 14.24 14.15 6.05
CA PRO A 59 13.17 14.96 5.48
C PRO A 59 12.64 14.41 4.15
N GLN A 60 13.45 13.63 3.44
CA GLN A 60 13.11 13.08 2.12
C GLN A 60 12.72 11.60 2.21
N PRO A 61 11.76 11.13 1.39
CA PRO A 61 11.45 9.71 1.30
C PRO A 61 12.53 8.95 0.52
N TYR A 62 12.51 7.63 0.64
CA TYR A 62 13.39 6.70 -0.06
C TYR A 62 12.57 5.67 -0.83
N LEU A 63 13.07 5.31 -2.01
CA LEU A 63 12.73 4.08 -2.69
C LEU A 63 13.65 2.98 -2.18
N LEU A 64 13.06 1.86 -1.81
CA LEU A 64 13.76 0.75 -1.20
C LEU A 64 13.45 -0.53 -1.95
N HIS A 65 14.48 -1.31 -2.23
CA HIS A 65 14.33 -2.71 -2.56
C HIS A 65 14.51 -3.50 -1.26
N LEU A 66 13.46 -4.19 -0.84
CA LEU A 66 13.43 -4.99 0.37
C LEU A 66 13.66 -6.46 0.04
N ASP A 67 14.32 -7.16 0.95
CA ASP A 67 14.39 -8.62 0.91
C ASP A 67 13.00 -9.20 1.24
N MET A 68 12.46 -10.01 0.33
CA MET A 68 11.13 -10.63 0.49
C MET A 68 11.08 -11.62 1.67
N ILE A 69 12.21 -12.23 2.04
CA ILE A 69 12.29 -13.19 3.14
C ILE A 69 12.47 -12.46 4.46
N ASN A 70 13.29 -11.41 4.48
CA ASN A 70 13.54 -10.58 5.66
C ASN A 70 13.32 -9.09 5.35
N ILE A 71 12.08 -8.61 5.52
CA ILE A 71 11.68 -7.24 5.15
C ILE A 71 12.43 -6.12 5.90
N GLU A 72 13.16 -6.45 6.97
CA GLU A 72 14.04 -5.50 7.68
C GLU A 72 15.36 -5.28 6.94
N ASN A 73 15.77 -6.24 6.13
CA ASN A 73 16.96 -6.16 5.28
C ASN A 73 16.65 -5.35 4.01
N VAL A 74 17.35 -4.23 3.86
CA VAL A 74 17.24 -3.34 2.71
C VAL A 74 18.35 -3.68 1.73
N LEU A 75 17.98 -4.24 0.58
CA LEU A 75 18.92 -4.61 -0.47
C LEU A 75 19.44 -3.37 -1.21
N HIS A 76 18.57 -2.37 -1.42
CA HIS A 76 18.93 -1.10 -2.04
C HIS A 76 18.13 0.05 -1.47
N LYS A 77 18.76 1.22 -1.31
CA LYS A 77 18.14 2.45 -0.78
C LYS A 77 18.52 3.64 -1.65
N VAL A 78 17.52 4.23 -2.30
CA VAL A 78 17.68 5.39 -3.18
C VAL A 78 16.83 6.55 -2.66
N PRO A 79 17.42 7.73 -2.41
CA PRO A 79 16.67 8.96 -2.13
C PRO A 79 15.65 9.30 -3.23
N ILE A 80 14.44 9.69 -2.83
CA ILE A 80 13.44 10.24 -3.74
C ILE A 80 13.54 11.77 -3.67
N GLY A 81 13.84 12.38 -4.81
CA GLY A 81 13.85 13.84 -4.98
C GLY A 81 12.48 14.40 -5.36
N GLY A 82 12.38 15.74 -5.35
CA GLY A 82 11.16 16.46 -5.71
C GLY A 82 10.12 16.53 -4.59
N GLU A 83 8.90 16.91 -4.94
CA GLU A 83 7.79 17.13 -4.00
C GLU A 83 7.04 15.81 -3.71
N VAL A 84 7.70 14.87 -3.05
CA VAL A 84 7.03 13.69 -2.47
C VAL A 84 7.03 13.81 -0.97
N ASN A 85 5.88 14.21 -0.43
CA ASN A 85 5.70 14.40 1.00
C ASN A 85 5.01 13.23 1.68
N SER A 86 4.00 12.65 1.04
CA SER A 86 3.30 11.50 1.59
C SER A 86 2.84 10.59 0.47
N VAL A 87 2.84 9.29 0.72
CA VAL A 87 2.24 8.32 -0.18
C VAL A 87 0.92 7.83 0.39
N ASP A 88 -0.17 8.20 -0.27
CA ASP A 88 -1.53 7.84 0.16
C ASP A 88 -1.93 6.45 -0.33
N ALA A 89 -1.52 6.09 -1.54
CA ALA A 89 -1.70 4.76 -2.12
C ALA A 89 -0.58 4.45 -3.12
N VAL A 90 -0.20 3.18 -3.24
CA VAL A 90 0.81 2.70 -4.19
C VAL A 90 0.33 1.41 -4.86
N ILE A 91 0.70 1.22 -6.12
CA ILE A 91 0.51 -0.01 -6.87
C ILE A 91 1.68 -0.22 -7.83
N SER A 92 1.94 -1.45 -8.23
CA SER A 92 2.92 -1.78 -9.26
C SER A 92 2.28 -1.88 -10.64
N ASP A 93 3.06 -1.52 -11.64
CA ASP A 93 2.84 -1.84 -13.04
C ASP A 93 3.98 -2.75 -13.49
N TRP A 94 3.69 -4.06 -13.48
CA TRP A 94 4.65 -5.10 -13.83
C TRP A 94 5.01 -5.09 -15.33
N VAL A 95 4.16 -4.54 -16.19
CA VAL A 95 4.40 -4.50 -17.64
C VAL A 95 5.45 -3.44 -17.97
N ALA A 96 5.34 -2.26 -17.35
CA ALA A 96 6.26 -1.15 -17.59
C ALA A 96 7.38 -1.02 -16.53
N ASN A 97 7.56 -2.04 -15.69
CA ASN A 97 8.54 -2.09 -14.61
C ASN A 97 8.59 -0.80 -13.76
N ARG A 98 7.43 -0.35 -13.26
CA ARG A 98 7.30 0.93 -12.52
C ARG A 98 6.36 0.82 -11.34
N LEU A 99 6.51 1.75 -10.39
CA LEU A 99 5.52 2.01 -9.34
C LEU A 99 4.66 3.20 -9.72
N LEU A 100 3.37 3.09 -9.46
CA LEU A 100 2.39 4.17 -9.54
C LEU A 100 1.93 4.49 -8.12
N PHE A 101 1.84 5.77 -7.76
CA PHE A 101 1.41 6.15 -6.43
C PHE A 101 0.74 7.52 -6.41
N VAL A 102 -0.10 7.73 -5.40
CA VAL A 102 -0.72 9.02 -5.12
C VAL A 102 0.07 9.73 -4.05
N SER A 103 0.43 10.98 -4.34
CA SER A 103 1.09 11.90 -3.40
C SER A 103 0.56 13.31 -3.66
N PHE A 104 0.06 13.95 -2.61
CA PHE A 104 -0.34 15.37 -2.62
C PHE A 104 -1.34 15.73 -3.73
N GLY A 105 -2.34 14.89 -3.96
CA GLY A 105 -3.34 15.12 -5.01
C GLY A 105 -2.80 14.93 -6.43
N HIS A 106 -1.67 14.23 -6.60
CA HIS A 106 -1.11 13.89 -7.89
C HIS A 106 -0.93 12.39 -8.03
N LEU A 107 -1.19 11.88 -9.24
CA LEU A 107 -0.74 10.55 -9.62
C LEU A 107 0.68 10.64 -10.18
N MET A 108 1.59 9.91 -9.54
CA MET A 108 3.02 9.92 -9.80
C MET A 108 3.50 8.53 -10.23
N GLN A 109 4.63 8.47 -10.93
CA GLN A 109 5.33 7.22 -11.22
C GLN A 109 6.82 7.27 -10.90
N ILE A 110 7.38 6.12 -10.57
CA ILE A 110 8.83 5.86 -10.52
C ILE A 110 9.13 4.62 -11.37
N GLY A 111 9.97 4.76 -12.40
CA GLY A 111 10.51 3.61 -13.13
C GLY A 111 11.56 2.89 -12.31
N LEU A 112 11.63 1.56 -12.43
CA LEU A 112 12.53 0.72 -11.65
C LEU A 112 13.75 0.22 -12.44
N ASP A 113 13.77 0.43 -13.76
CA ASP A 113 14.91 0.08 -14.60
C ASP A 113 16.17 0.88 -14.21
N GLY A 114 17.27 0.18 -13.91
CA GLY A 114 18.58 0.80 -13.68
C GLY A 114 18.74 1.55 -12.35
N ILE A 115 17.81 1.43 -11.40
CA ILE A 115 17.87 2.18 -10.14
C ILE A 115 19.07 1.83 -9.24
N GLN A 116 19.74 0.70 -9.47
CA GLN A 116 20.86 0.24 -8.64
C GLN A 116 22.11 1.13 -8.74
N GLY A 117 22.21 1.97 -9.78
CA GLY A 117 23.36 2.86 -10.01
C GLY A 117 23.10 4.36 -9.78
N VAL A 118 21.88 4.75 -9.40
CA VAL A 118 21.52 6.17 -9.29
C VAL A 118 21.66 6.71 -7.88
N SER A 119 22.12 7.95 -7.75
CA SER A 119 22.26 8.66 -6.46
C SER A 119 20.92 9.17 -5.92
N SER A 120 19.94 9.39 -6.79
CA SER A 120 18.57 9.76 -6.45
C SER A 120 17.62 9.40 -7.58
N VAL A 121 16.34 9.28 -7.26
CA VAL A 121 15.26 9.09 -8.25
C VAL A 121 14.24 10.21 -8.11
N THR A 122 13.83 10.80 -9.23
CA THR A 122 12.80 11.85 -9.25
C THR A 122 11.52 11.30 -9.86
N PRO A 123 10.43 11.21 -9.10
CA PRO A 123 9.15 10.70 -9.61
C PRO A 123 8.58 11.64 -10.67
N LYS A 124 7.97 11.05 -11.69
CA LYS A 124 7.30 11.80 -12.76
C LYS A 124 5.82 11.96 -12.42
N ARG A 125 5.32 13.20 -12.46
CA ARG A 125 3.89 13.48 -12.39
C ARG A 125 3.20 13.05 -13.68
N ILE A 126 2.12 12.29 -13.54
CA ILE A 126 1.30 11.79 -14.64
C ILE A 126 0.12 12.73 -14.86
N MET A 127 -0.62 13.03 -13.79
CA MET A 127 -1.76 13.95 -13.82
C MET A 127 -2.05 14.52 -12.42
N ASP A 128 -2.75 15.66 -12.42
CA ASP A 128 -3.34 16.24 -11.21
C ASP A 128 -4.70 15.58 -10.95
N LEU A 129 -4.97 15.25 -9.70
CA LEU A 129 -6.23 14.66 -9.25
C LEU A 129 -7.16 15.75 -8.74
N SER A 130 -8.47 15.53 -8.86
CA SER A 130 -9.42 16.44 -8.23
C SER A 130 -9.29 16.40 -6.69
N PRO A 131 -9.75 17.44 -5.98
CA PRO A 131 -9.76 17.43 -4.52
C PRO A 131 -10.49 16.21 -3.92
N GLY A 132 -11.49 15.67 -4.63
CA GLY A 132 -12.22 14.49 -4.22
C GLY A 132 -11.40 13.20 -4.36
N ALA A 133 -10.59 13.09 -5.42
CA ALA A 133 -9.73 11.94 -5.68
C ALA A 133 -8.41 11.98 -4.90
N GLY A 134 -7.92 13.15 -4.52
CA GLY A 134 -6.62 13.31 -3.84
C GLY A 134 -6.51 12.58 -2.49
N ASP A 135 -7.62 12.32 -1.80
CA ASP A 135 -7.65 11.55 -0.55
C ASP A 135 -7.71 10.04 -0.80
N ALA A 136 -6.69 9.53 -1.50
CA ALA A 136 -6.57 8.15 -1.89
C ALA A 136 -6.44 7.22 -0.68
N LYS A 137 -7.06 6.04 -0.78
CA LYS A 137 -6.92 4.93 0.17
C LYS A 137 -6.32 3.71 -0.50
N GLN A 138 -6.73 3.44 -1.74
CA GLN A 138 -6.26 2.31 -2.52
C GLN A 138 -6.18 2.70 -3.98
N LEU A 139 -5.14 2.19 -4.65
CA LEU A 139 -4.89 2.36 -6.06
C LEU A 139 -4.78 0.98 -6.70
N LEU A 140 -5.47 0.80 -7.82
CA LEU A 140 -5.36 -0.37 -8.68
C LEU A 140 -4.97 0.11 -10.08
N TYR A 141 -4.31 -0.73 -10.84
CA TYR A 141 -3.91 -0.40 -12.20
C TYR A 141 -4.12 -1.59 -13.13
N ASP A 142 -4.78 -1.33 -14.25
CA ASP A 142 -4.90 -2.25 -15.37
C ASP A 142 -3.92 -1.82 -16.48
N PRO A 143 -2.84 -2.59 -16.71
CA PRO A 143 -1.85 -2.26 -17.73
C PRO A 143 -2.38 -2.41 -19.16
N PHE A 144 -3.43 -3.23 -19.38
CA PHE A 144 -3.94 -3.51 -20.72
C PHE A 144 -4.85 -2.39 -21.23
N THR A 145 -5.66 -1.81 -20.36
CA THR A 145 -6.48 -0.63 -20.69
C THR A 145 -5.78 0.68 -20.35
N ASN A 146 -4.59 0.62 -19.74
CA ASN A 146 -3.84 1.77 -19.24
C ASN A 146 -4.73 2.66 -18.35
N THR A 147 -5.53 2.05 -17.49
CA THR A 147 -6.48 2.72 -16.60
C THR A 147 -6.15 2.39 -15.15
N ALA A 148 -6.05 3.42 -14.31
CA ALA A 148 -5.96 3.24 -12.86
C ALA A 148 -7.33 3.43 -12.21
N TYR A 149 -7.59 2.72 -11.13
CA TYR A 149 -8.80 2.87 -10.32
C TYR A 149 -8.40 3.31 -8.92
N LEU A 150 -9.05 4.37 -8.45
CA LEU A 150 -8.73 5.03 -7.21
C LEU A 150 -9.93 4.97 -6.27
N LEU A 151 -9.77 4.29 -5.14
CA LEU A 151 -10.72 4.31 -4.04
C LEU A 151 -10.25 5.32 -3.00
N THR A 152 -11.10 6.28 -2.68
CA THR A 152 -10.80 7.32 -1.70
C THR A 152 -11.21 6.89 -0.28
N LYS A 153 -10.73 7.60 0.74
CA LYS A 153 -11.10 7.29 2.13
C LYS A 153 -12.59 7.49 2.41
N ASN A 154 -13.26 8.37 1.67
CA ASN A 154 -14.71 8.59 1.78
C ASN A 154 -15.57 7.57 0.99
N GLY A 155 -14.95 6.59 0.33
CA GLY A 155 -15.65 5.53 -0.40
C GLY A 155 -16.02 5.86 -1.85
N SER A 156 -15.59 6.99 -2.39
CA SER A 156 -15.74 7.31 -3.80
C SER A 156 -14.77 6.50 -4.65
N LEU A 157 -15.23 6.05 -5.82
CA LEU A 157 -14.43 5.31 -6.79
C LEU A 157 -14.24 6.14 -8.05
N PHE A 158 -12.99 6.33 -8.47
CA PHE A 158 -12.61 7.05 -9.68
C PHE A 158 -11.89 6.12 -10.65
N SER A 159 -12.14 6.29 -11.95
CA SER A 159 -11.28 5.76 -13.02
C SER A 159 -10.40 6.87 -13.57
N LEU A 160 -9.11 6.56 -13.76
CA LEU A 160 -8.09 7.46 -14.26
C LEU A 160 -7.55 6.89 -15.58
N ASP A 161 -7.91 7.52 -16.70
CA ASP A 161 -7.37 7.16 -18.01
C ASP A 161 -5.96 7.77 -18.12
N MET A 162 -4.94 6.94 -18.11
CA MET A 162 -3.54 7.38 -18.08
C MET A 162 -3.07 7.92 -19.44
N THR A 163 -3.74 7.52 -20.52
CA THR A 163 -3.44 7.96 -21.87
C THR A 163 -4.00 9.36 -22.10
N LYS A 164 -5.27 9.56 -21.74
CA LYS A 164 -5.98 10.84 -21.90
C LYS A 164 -5.74 11.80 -20.75
N ARG A 165 -5.22 11.31 -19.62
CA ARG A 165 -5.04 12.05 -18.36
C ARG A 165 -6.36 12.62 -17.85
N THR A 166 -7.41 11.82 -17.93
CA THR A 166 -8.75 12.21 -17.49
C THR A 166 -9.21 11.37 -16.32
N GLU A 167 -9.84 12.03 -15.36
CA GLU A 167 -10.47 11.43 -14.19
C GLU A 167 -11.99 11.36 -14.40
N GLN A 168 -12.62 10.25 -14.01
CA GLN A 168 -14.07 10.10 -13.97
C GLN A 168 -14.51 9.46 -12.66
N ASN A 169 -15.46 10.10 -11.97
CA ASN A 169 -16.13 9.51 -10.81
C ASN A 169 -17.14 8.45 -11.28
N LEU A 170 -16.96 7.21 -10.82
CA LEU A 170 -17.79 6.07 -11.21
C LEU A 170 -19.10 5.96 -10.41
N ALA A 171 -19.24 6.68 -9.30
CA ALA A 171 -20.46 6.70 -8.50
C ALA A 171 -21.53 7.68 -9.02
N LEU A 172 -21.16 8.57 -9.96
CA LEU A 172 -22.04 9.61 -10.51
C LEU A 172 -22.53 9.28 -11.94
N ARG A 173 -22.52 7.99 -12.32
CA ARG A 173 -23.03 7.53 -13.62
C ARG A 173 -24.51 7.15 -13.57
#